data_AF-A0A1D8S5G2-F1
#
_entry.id   AF-A0A1D8S5G2-F1
#
_cell.length_a   1.000
_cell.length_b   1.000
_cell.length_c   1.000
_cell.angle_alpha   90.00
_cell.angle_beta   90.00
_cell.angle_gamma   90.00
#
_symmetry.space_group_name_H-M   'P 1'
#
loop_
_entity.id
_entity.type
_entity.pdbx_description
1 polymer ?
#
loop_
_entity_poly.entity_id
_entity_poly.type
_entity_poly.pdbx_seq_one_letter_code
_entity_poly.pdbx_strand_id
1 'polypeptide(L)'
;MERTRSLQWAGRYFLYTTGLGLLGLLLVGLGGYLAYSGLMLGPETIYGVPYPHVTSTSLLGIVPVLLGIAVWRAGKAWALYHTLSGAVSEELGDTYDTEHVKSDIVAVLDDRLADMQQDLQSVNREVRDLKEAEEFEFNAAD
;
A
#
# COMPACT_ATOMS: atom_id res chain seq x y z
N MET A 1 12.68 -7.87 11.05
CA MET A 1 11.77 -7.17 12.01
C MET A 1 10.43 -6.83 11.34
N GLU A 2 10.02 -7.54 10.27
CA GLU A 2 8.86 -7.17 9.44
C GLU A 2 7.48 -7.59 9.98
N ARG A 3 7.38 -8.64 10.80
CA ARG A 3 6.06 -9.20 11.16
C ARG A 3 5.21 -8.27 12.02
N THR A 4 5.83 -7.47 12.89
CA THR A 4 5.09 -6.55 13.78
C THR A 4 4.54 -5.35 13.02
N ARG A 5 5.23 -4.87 11.98
CA ARG A 5 4.78 -3.77 11.12
C ARG A 5 3.62 -4.19 10.20
N SER A 6 3.70 -5.37 9.59
CA SER A 6 2.60 -5.87 8.75
C SER A 6 1.33 -6.15 9.56
N LEU A 7 1.47 -6.61 10.81
CA LEU A 7 0.36 -6.77 11.76
C LEU A 7 -0.31 -5.44 12.13
N GLN A 8 0.44 -4.34 12.24
CA GLN A 8 -0.13 -3.02 12.54
C GLN A 8 -1.01 -2.51 11.39
N TRP A 9 -0.55 -2.63 10.14
CA TRP A 9 -1.34 -2.24 8.97
C TRP A 9 -2.57 -3.12 8.78
N ALA A 10 -2.45 -4.44 8.98
CA ALA A 10 -3.57 -5.36 8.94
C ALA A 10 -4.59 -5.08 10.06
N GLY A 11 -4.11 -4.79 11.28
CA GLY A 11 -4.97 -4.43 12.42
C GLY A 11 -5.71 -3.12 12.20
N ARG A 12 -5.06 -2.13 11.58
CA ARG A 12 -5.66 -0.83 11.27
C ARG A 12 -6.71 -0.93 10.17
N TYR A 13 -6.47 -1.74 9.13
CA TYR A 13 -7.48 -2.11 8.14
C TYR A 13 -8.68 -2.81 8.78
N PHE A 14 -8.42 -3.78 9.66
CA PHE A 14 -9.47 -4.52 10.35
C PHE A 14 -10.32 -3.60 11.25
N LEU A 15 -9.71 -2.67 11.98
CA LEU A 15 -10.42 -1.68 12.79
C LEU A 15 -11.33 -0.76 11.97
N TYR A 16 -10.83 -0.22 10.84
CA TYR A 16 -11.65 0.64 9.99
C TYR A 16 -12.80 -0.12 9.32
N THR A 17 -12.53 -1.33 8.83
CA THR A 17 -13.57 -2.15 8.18
C THR A 17 -14.63 -2.64 9.15
N THR A 18 -14.23 -3.07 10.36
CA THR A 18 -15.18 -3.47 11.41
C THR A 18 -15.97 -2.29 11.93
N GLY A 19 -15.34 -1.13 12.16
CA GLY A 19 -16.03 0.09 12.59
C GLY A 19 -17.08 0.55 11.58
N LEU A 20 -16.72 0.64 10.29
CA LEU A 20 -17.65 1.01 9.22
C LEU A 20 -18.72 -0.07 8.98
N GLY A 21 -18.37 -1.34 9.19
CA GLY A 21 -19.31 -2.46 9.19
C GLY A 21 -20.38 -2.34 10.28
N LEU A 22 -19.96 -2.06 11.52
CA LEU A 22 -20.89 -1.86 12.64
C LEU A 22 -21.79 -0.65 12.41
N LEU A 23 -21.25 0.45 11.89
CA LEU A 23 -22.00 1.66 11.59
C LEU A 23 -23.03 1.41 10.48
N GLY A 24 -22.64 0.71 9.42
CA GLY A 24 -23.55 0.27 8.35
C GLY A 24 -24.66 -0.66 8.87
N LEU A 25 -24.32 -1.63 9.72
CA LEU A 25 -25.28 -2.55 10.32
C LEU A 25 -26.27 -1.81 11.23
N LEU A 26 -25.79 -0.85 12.01
CA LEU A 26 -26.63 -0.01 12.86
C LEU A 26 -27.64 0.81 12.03
N LEU A 27 -27.20 1.41 10.92
CA LEU A 27 -28.06 2.14 9.98
C LEU A 27 -29.13 1.23 9.35
N VAL A 28 -28.72 0.02 8.92
CA VAL A 28 -29.66 -0.97 8.37
C VAL A 28 -30.65 -1.45 9.43
N GLY A 29 -30.20 -1.67 10.66
CA GLY A 29 -31.07 -2.06 11.79
C GLY A 29 -32.11 -0.99 12.13
N LEU A 30 -31.68 0.28 12.21
CA LEU A 30 -32.57 1.42 12.41
C LEU A 30 -33.58 1.57 11.28
N GLY A 31 -33.12 1.45 10.03
CA GLY A 31 -34.00 1.52 8.87
C GLY A 31 -35.00 0.37 8.78
N GLY A 32 -34.55 -0.85 9.09
CA GLY A 32 -35.43 -2.02 9.18
C GLY A 32 -36.47 -1.88 10.30
N TYR A 33 -36.08 -1.32 11.46
CA TYR A 33 -37.02 -1.03 12.54
C TYR A 33 -38.08 0.01 12.15
N LEU A 34 -37.67 1.10 11.49
CA LEU A 34 -38.59 2.11 10.96
C LEU A 34 -39.50 1.54 9.86
N ALA A 35 -38.95 0.70 8.98
CA ALA A 35 -39.71 0.01 7.94
C ALA A 35 -40.78 -0.90 8.56
N TYR A 36 -40.41 -1.69 9.56
CA TYR A 36 -41.29 -2.63 10.24
C TYR A 36 -42.36 -1.93 11.09
N SER A 37 -41.98 -0.90 11.87
CA SER A 37 -42.93 -0.12 12.67
C SER A 37 -43.94 0.66 11.83
N GLY A 38 -43.60 0.95 10.57
CA GLY A 38 -44.52 1.53 9.60
C GLY A 38 -45.48 0.54 8.94
N LEU A 39 -45.37 -0.77 9.21
CA LEU A 39 -46.33 -1.76 8.70
C LEU A 39 -47.56 -1.78 9.61
N MET A 40 -48.71 -1.44 9.05
CA MET A 40 -50.00 -1.49 9.73
C MET A 40 -50.93 -2.46 9.00
N LEU A 41 -51.81 -3.14 9.74
CA LEU A 41 -52.89 -3.92 9.13
C LEU A 41 -53.96 -2.92 8.66
N GLY A 42 -54.23 -2.91 7.36
CA GLY A 42 -55.19 -1.98 6.76
C GLY A 42 -56.63 -2.40 7.00
N PRO A 43 -57.60 -1.50 6.78
CA PRO A 43 -59.02 -1.86 6.74
C PRO A 43 -59.37 -2.74 5.54
N GLU A 44 -58.51 -2.77 4.53
CA GLU A 44 -58.69 -3.61 3.35
C GLU A 44 -58.34 -5.07 3.63
N THR A 45 -59.19 -5.96 3.14
CA THR A 45 -59.04 -7.41 3.34
C THR A 45 -59.11 -8.12 1.99
N ILE A 46 -58.35 -9.19 1.85
CA ILE A 46 -58.41 -10.12 0.71
C ILE A 46 -58.93 -11.44 1.27
N TYR A 47 -60.06 -11.94 0.77
CA TYR A 47 -60.74 -13.12 1.31
C TYR A 47 -61.03 -13.07 2.82
N GLY A 48 -61.30 -11.88 3.37
CA GLY A 48 -61.55 -11.68 4.80
C GLY A 48 -60.30 -11.67 5.69
N VAL A 49 -59.11 -11.79 5.10
CA VAL A 49 -57.83 -11.66 5.82
C VAL A 49 -57.28 -10.25 5.61
N PRO A 50 -57.05 -9.46 6.68
CA PRO A 50 -56.42 -8.15 6.57
C PRO A 50 -54.96 -8.31 6.16
N TYR A 51 -54.53 -7.51 5.18
CA TYR A 51 -53.16 -7.52 4.68
C TYR A 51 -52.39 -6.26 5.14
N PRO A 52 -51.07 -6.37 5.35
CA PRO A 52 -50.26 -5.23 5.76
C PRO A 52 -50.15 -4.21 4.63
N HIS A 53 -50.41 -2.95 4.95
CA HIS A 53 -50.20 -1.82 4.02
C HIS A 53 -48.91 -1.08 4.34
N VAL A 54 -48.24 -0.63 3.29
CA VAL A 54 -47.00 0.13 3.39
C VAL A 54 -47.36 1.59 3.65
N THR A 55 -46.95 2.12 4.79
CA THR A 55 -47.14 3.54 5.12
C THR A 55 -45.96 4.39 4.66
N SER A 56 -46.11 5.72 4.66
CA SER A 56 -45.02 6.67 4.41
C SER A 56 -43.83 6.46 5.35
N THR A 57 -44.08 6.08 6.61
CA THR A 57 -43.06 5.73 7.60
C THR A 57 -42.23 4.52 7.17
N SER A 58 -42.89 3.53 6.56
CA SER A 58 -42.23 2.33 6.08
C SER A 58 -41.30 2.63 4.89
N LEU A 59 -41.74 3.50 3.98
CA LEU A 59 -40.90 4.03 2.89
C LEU A 59 -39.72 4.86 3.41
N LEU A 60 -39.93 5.68 4.43
CA LEU A 60 -38.88 6.47 5.07
C LEU A 60 -37.79 5.60 5.70
N GLY A 61 -38.15 4.41 6.19
CA GLY A 61 -37.21 3.42 6.72
C GLY A 61 -36.24 2.85 5.68
N ILE A 62 -36.58 2.90 4.39
CA ILE A 62 -35.70 2.41 3.31
C ILE A 62 -34.46 3.31 3.13
N VAL A 63 -34.61 4.61 3.35
CA VAL A 63 -33.53 5.60 3.19
C VAL A 63 -32.29 5.26 4.05
N PRO A 64 -32.41 5.09 5.38
CA PRO A 64 -31.27 4.70 6.22
C PRO A 64 -30.72 3.31 5.90
N VAL A 65 -31.55 2.36 5.40
CA VAL A 65 -31.05 1.05 4.93
C VAL A 65 -30.11 1.24 3.74
N LEU A 66 -30.54 2.00 2.73
CA LEU A 66 -29.71 2.26 1.55
C LEU A 66 -28.43 3.03 1.91
N LEU A 67 -28.54 4.02 2.80
CA LEU A 67 -27.38 4.74 3.32
C LEU A 67 -26.43 3.82 4.09
N GLY A 68 -26.94 2.93 4.94
CA GLY A 68 -26.12 1.96 5.67
C GLY A 68 -25.34 1.03 4.74
N ILE A 69 -25.99 0.53 3.68
CA ILE A 69 -25.34 -0.30 2.65
C ILE A 69 -24.29 0.50 1.89
N ALA A 70 -24.61 1.74 1.49
CA ALA A 70 -23.69 2.61 0.78
C ALA A 70 -22.44 2.95 1.61
N VAL A 71 -22.64 3.34 2.87
CA VAL A 71 -21.55 3.63 3.82
C VAL A 71 -20.69 2.38 4.05
N TRP A 72 -21.30 1.21 4.20
CA TRP A 72 -20.55 -0.04 4.35
C TRP A 72 -19.71 -0.37 3.11
N ARG A 73 -20.31 -0.29 1.92
CA ARG A 73 -19.62 -0.59 0.65
C ARG A 73 -18.50 0.42 0.35
N ALA A 74 -18.79 1.71 0.45
CA ALA A 74 -17.82 2.78 0.22
C ALA A 74 -16.72 2.77 1.29
N GLY A 75 -17.09 2.56 2.54
CA GLY A 75 -16.16 2.47 3.66
C GLY A 75 -15.16 1.33 3.52
N LYS A 76 -15.62 0.15 3.07
CA LYS A 76 -14.73 -0.99 2.79
C LYS A 76 -13.75 -0.69 1.66
N ALA A 77 -14.22 -0.04 0.58
CA ALA A 77 -13.37 0.34 -0.54
C ALA A 77 -12.32 1.40 -0.15
N TRP A 78 -12.73 2.41 0.63
CA TRP A 78 -11.83 3.44 1.14
C TRP A 78 -10.78 2.87 2.10
N ALA A 79 -11.20 1.98 3.02
CA ALA A 79 -10.28 1.32 3.95
C ALA A 79 -9.21 0.52 3.19
N LEU A 80 -9.62 -0.21 2.14
CA LEU A 80 -8.70 -0.98 1.30
C LEU A 80 -7.71 -0.05 0.58
N TYR A 81 -8.21 1.01 -0.06
CA TYR A 81 -7.36 1.97 -0.77
C TYR A 81 -6.33 2.61 0.16
N HIS A 82 -6.75 3.03 1.36
CA HIS A 82 -5.87 3.73 2.29
C HIS A 82 -4.79 2.80 2.87
N THR A 83 -5.15 1.56 3.24
CA THR A 83 -4.16 0.62 3.80
C THR A 83 -3.22 0.07 2.75
N LEU A 84 -3.69 -0.14 1.53
CA LEU A 84 -2.87 -0.65 0.43
C LEU A 84 -1.92 0.44 -0.09
N SER A 85 -2.39 1.68 -0.24
CA SER A 85 -1.52 2.82 -0.59
C SER A 85 -0.49 3.11 0.52
N GLY A 86 -0.89 3.02 1.80
CA GLY A 86 0.02 3.20 2.92
C GLY A 86 1.14 2.15 2.94
N ALA A 87 0.79 0.87 2.81
CA ALA A 87 1.77 -0.21 2.76
C ALA A 87 2.74 -0.07 1.56
N VAL A 88 2.22 0.22 0.37
CA VAL A 88 3.04 0.41 -0.84
C VAL A 88 3.95 1.63 -0.71
N SER A 89 3.49 2.72 -0.10
CA SER A 89 4.32 3.91 0.12
C SER A 89 5.47 3.67 1.09
N GLU A 90 5.27 2.84 2.11
CA GLU A 90 6.30 2.52 3.10
C GLU A 90 7.34 1.55 2.54
N GLU A 91 6.92 0.56 1.74
CA GLU A 91 7.82 -0.36 1.02
C GLU A 91 8.64 0.35 -0.07
N LEU A 92 8.03 1.31 -0.79
CA LEU A 92 8.74 2.17 -1.73
C LEU A 92 9.70 3.13 -1.02
N GLY A 93 9.35 3.61 0.17
CA GLY A 93 10.22 4.47 0.98
C GLY A 93 11.50 3.76 1.45
N ASP A 94 11.39 2.48 1.80
CA ASP A 94 12.54 1.65 2.21
C ASP A 94 13.42 1.27 0.99
N THR A 95 12.79 1.02 -0.17
CA THR A 95 13.52 0.62 -1.40
C THR A 95 14.17 1.82 -2.11
N TYR A 96 13.56 3.01 -2.02
CA TYR A 96 14.11 4.27 -2.57
C TYR A 96 14.74 5.14 -1.49
N ASP A 97 15.28 4.53 -0.44
CA ASP A 97 16.11 5.27 0.50
C ASP A 97 17.34 5.79 -0.25
N THR A 98 17.33 7.10 -0.52
CA THR A 98 18.37 7.79 -1.27
C THR A 98 19.71 7.70 -0.54
N GLU A 99 19.69 7.41 0.77
CA GLU A 99 20.87 7.24 1.60
C GLU A 99 21.58 5.89 1.33
N HIS A 100 20.83 4.79 1.16
CA HIS A 100 21.39 3.46 0.87
C HIS A 100 21.94 3.36 -0.56
N VAL A 101 21.19 3.86 -1.54
CA VAL A 101 21.64 3.86 -2.94
C VAL A 101 22.87 4.74 -3.13
N LYS A 102 22.98 5.85 -2.38
CA LYS A 102 24.15 6.71 -2.43
C LYS A 102 25.38 6.05 -1.79
N SER A 103 25.23 5.28 -0.70
CA SER A 103 26.36 4.54 -0.14
C SER A 103 26.84 3.42 -1.07
N ASP A 104 25.92 2.68 -1.69
CA ASP A 104 26.29 1.60 -2.63
C ASP A 104 26.97 2.15 -3.88
N ILE A 105 26.45 3.25 -4.45
CA ILE A 105 27.08 3.90 -5.60
C ILE A 105 28.46 4.45 -5.24
N VAL A 106 28.61 5.10 -4.08
CA VAL A 106 29.90 5.64 -3.63
C VAL A 106 30.89 4.50 -3.36
N ALA A 107 30.46 3.41 -2.73
CA ALA A 107 31.30 2.24 -2.48
C ALA A 107 31.80 1.61 -3.79
N VAL A 108 30.93 1.43 -4.78
CA VAL A 108 31.32 0.90 -6.09
C VAL A 108 32.24 1.87 -6.86
N LEU A 109 32.05 3.18 -6.70
CA LEU A 109 32.94 4.18 -7.29
C LEU A 109 34.33 4.18 -6.65
N ASP A 110 34.40 4.00 -5.34
CA ASP A 110 35.67 3.92 -4.59
C ASP A 110 36.44 2.65 -4.96
N ASP A 111 35.78 1.49 -5.02
CA ASP A 111 36.38 0.24 -5.50
C ASP A 111 36.94 0.38 -6.93
N ARG A 112 36.18 0.99 -7.85
CA ARG A 112 36.66 1.22 -9.23
C ARG A 112 37.81 2.23 -9.29
N LEU A 113 37.83 3.24 -8.43
CA LEU A 113 38.93 4.20 -8.35
C LEU A 113 40.20 3.52 -7.80
N ALA A 114 40.06 2.65 -6.81
CA ALA A 114 41.16 1.86 -6.28
C ALA A 114 41.75 0.92 -7.34
N ASP A 115 40.90 0.21 -8.09
CA ASP A 115 41.34 -0.65 -9.19
C ASP A 115 42.06 0.15 -10.29
N MET A 116 41.52 1.32 -10.70
CA MET A 116 42.19 2.17 -11.70
C MET A 116 43.55 2.70 -11.23
N GLN A 117 43.72 3.00 -9.94
CA GLN A 117 45.01 3.40 -9.39
C GLN A 117 46.03 2.26 -9.46
N GLN A 118 45.59 1.03 -9.20
CA GLN A 118 46.44 -0.14 -9.26
C GLN A 118 46.87 -0.46 -10.70
N ASP A 119 45.95 -0.35 -11.66
CA ASP A 119 46.25 -0.53 -13.08
C ASP A 119 47.23 0.53 -13.60
N LEU A 120 47.04 1.81 -13.23
CA LEU A 120 47.97 2.88 -13.60
C LEU A 120 49.36 2.69 -13.02
N GLN A 121 49.48 2.18 -11.79
CA GLN A 121 50.78 1.86 -11.19
C GLN A 121 51.45 0.68 -11.90
N SER A 122 50.68 -0.34 -12.29
CA SER A 122 51.18 -1.49 -13.06
C SER A 122 51.72 -1.06 -14.42
N VAL A 123 50.92 -0.29 -15.17
CA VAL A 123 51.31 0.21 -16.50
C VAL A 123 52.52 1.14 -16.41
N ASN A 124 52.59 2.00 -15.39
CA ASN A 124 53.76 2.87 -15.20
C ASN A 124 55.04 2.05 -14.96
N ARG A 125 54.95 0.97 -14.17
CA ARG A 125 56.06 0.02 -13.97
C ARG A 125 56.47 -0.66 -15.27
N GLU A 126 55.51 -1.20 -16.01
CA GLU A 126 55.76 -1.91 -17.26
C GLU A 126 56.36 -0.99 -18.33
N VAL A 127 55.87 0.25 -18.46
CA VAL A 127 56.44 1.26 -19.37
C VAL A 127 57.85 1.64 -18.95
N ARG A 128 58.14 1.73 -17.64
CA ARG A 128 59.49 2.03 -17.17
C ARG A 128 60.45 0.87 -17.45
N ASP A 129 60.02 -0.36 -17.19
CA ASP A 129 60.82 -1.56 -17.43
C ASP A 129 61.07 -1.76 -18.94
N LEU A 130 60.09 -1.46 -19.81
CA LEU A 130 60.25 -1.44 -21.26
C LEU A 130 61.26 -0.39 -21.74
N LYS A 131 61.22 0.83 -21.17
CA LYS A 131 62.20 1.88 -21.49
C LYS A 131 63.62 1.52 -21.03
N GLU A 132 63.75 0.92 -19.86
CA GLU A 132 65.04 0.48 -19.33
C GLU A 132 65.62 -0.68 -20.17
N ALA A 133 64.77 -1.58 -20.66
CA ALA A 133 65.17 -2.63 -21.61
C ALA A 133 65.61 -2.04 -22.97
N GLU A 134 64.88 -1.05 -23.49
CA GLU A 134 65.22 -0.36 -24.75
C GLU A 134 66.54 0.43 -24.63
N GLU A 135 66.80 1.11 -23.50
CA GLU A 135 68.09 1.78 -23.23
C GLU A 135 69.26 0.79 -23.07
N PHE A 136 69.01 -0.41 -22.54
CA PHE A 136 70.03 -1.47 -22.44
C PHE A 136 70.37 -2.06 -23.80
N GLU A 137 69.38 -2.28 -24.66
CA GLU A 137 69.58 -2.81 -26.02
C GLU A 137 70.30 -1.79 -26.92
N PHE A 138 70.02 -0.49 -26.74
CA PHE A 138 70.69 0.58 -27.49
C PHE A 138 72.17 0.78 -27.07
N ASN A 139 72.51 0.59 -25.78
CA ASN A 139 73.90 0.66 -25.30
C ASN A 139 74.73 -0.61 -25.58
N ALA A 140 74.09 -1.75 -25.86
CA ALA A 140 74.79 -3.00 -26.19
C ALA A 140 75.17 -3.10 -27.68
N ALA A 141 74.70 -2.16 -28.52
CA ALA A 141 74.90 -2.15 -29.97
C ALA A 141 75.98 -1.15 -30.47
N ASP A 142 76.70 -0.49 -29.55
CA ASP A 142 77.86 0.39 -29.80
C ASP A 142 79.13 -0.21 -29.15
#